data_AF-A0A2N7Q9U7-F1
#
_entry.id   AF-A0A2N7Q9U7-F1
#
_cell.length_a   1.000
_cell.length_b   1.000
_cell.length_c   1.000
_cell.angle_alpha   90.00
_cell.angle_beta   90.00
_cell.angle_gamma   90.00
#
_symmetry.space_group_name_H-M   'P 1'
#
loop_
_entity.id
_entity.type
_entity.pdbx_description
1 polymer ?
#
loop_
_entity_poly.entity_id
_entity_poly.type
_entity_poly.pdbx_seq_one_letter_code
_entity_poly.pdbx_strand_id
1 'polypeptide(L)'
;MKKWSEANSFVRFWFFWAMLMFLSLLLFIFLHECAHGLGSKLEGVRVSTGFNQVGDAGKRPSEPDFRTNHIISGKLTLASLAGPLSNWFFALLFTALLFKKNISKKTSALFCAAAISNSLLRFVPMMGFLVKALMGRLVIEDEVSWGLRAVSPSSFPMPLSEFKELFSAQASIFLSNSGVYFWPAFSFVITFICLFIAYRKLLIVYKSELNRVINKAIFILMPVIVWTPLLFLVNVLDNLVRINW
;
A
#
# COMPACT_ATOMS: atom_id res chain seq x y z
N MET A 1 6.80 28.71 -33.21
CA MET A 1 7.89 27.94 -32.56
C MET A 1 7.80 27.91 -31.03
N LYS A 2 7.57 29.03 -30.32
CA LYS A 2 7.50 29.07 -28.83
C LYS A 2 6.42 28.14 -28.21
N LYS A 3 5.18 28.16 -28.75
CA LYS A 3 4.08 27.26 -28.31
C LYS A 3 4.40 25.76 -28.45
N TRP A 4 5.15 25.37 -29.48
CA TRP A 4 5.55 23.97 -29.71
C TRP A 4 6.65 23.51 -28.73
N SER A 5 7.58 24.40 -28.40
CA SER A 5 8.60 24.15 -27.37
C SER A 5 7.99 23.99 -25.97
N GLU A 6 6.99 24.81 -25.63
CA GLU A 6 6.28 24.74 -24.35
C GLU A 6 5.42 23.47 -24.23
N ALA A 7 4.71 23.09 -25.30
CA ALA A 7 3.94 21.85 -25.34
C ALA A 7 4.83 20.61 -25.15
N ASN A 8 6.00 20.57 -25.78
CA ASN A 8 6.96 19.48 -25.63
C ASN A 8 7.52 19.39 -24.20
N SER A 9 7.80 20.52 -23.54
CA SER A 9 8.27 20.53 -22.15
C SER A 9 7.20 20.03 -21.19
N PHE A 10 5.93 20.40 -21.43
CA PHE A 10 4.79 19.98 -20.64
C PHE A 10 4.58 18.46 -20.71
N VAL A 11 4.51 17.89 -21.92
CA VAL A 11 4.33 16.44 -22.11
C VAL A 11 5.47 15.65 -21.47
N ARG A 12 6.72 16.11 -21.61
CA ARG A 12 7.90 15.47 -20.98
C ARG A 12 7.80 15.43 -19.46
N PHE A 13 7.32 16.51 -18.83
CA PHE A 13 7.13 16.55 -17.38
C PHE A 13 6.09 15.52 -16.92
N TRP A 14 4.95 15.44 -17.61
CA TRP A 14 3.89 14.48 -17.30
C TRP A 14 4.34 13.04 -17.46
N PHE A 15 4.97 12.74 -18.57
CA PHE A 15 5.51 11.41 -18.84
C PHE A 15 6.56 11.03 -17.79
N PHE A 16 7.45 11.95 -17.43
CA PHE A 16 8.42 11.75 -16.36
C PHE A 16 7.74 11.42 -15.03
N TRP A 17 6.73 12.19 -14.62
CA TRP A 17 6.04 11.95 -13.36
C TRP A 17 5.26 10.62 -13.36
N ALA A 18 4.55 10.33 -14.45
CA ALA A 18 3.82 9.08 -14.63
C ALA A 18 4.76 7.87 -14.54
N MET A 19 5.88 7.91 -15.27
CA MET A 19 6.89 6.84 -15.25
C MET A 19 7.51 6.66 -13.88
N LEU A 20 7.83 7.77 -13.20
CA LEU A 20 8.41 7.71 -11.88
C LEU A 20 7.44 7.12 -10.85
N MET A 21 6.16 7.52 -10.88
CA MET A 21 5.13 6.93 -10.03
C MET A 21 4.91 5.45 -10.34
N PHE A 22 4.86 5.07 -11.62
CA PHE A 22 4.70 3.68 -12.05
C PHE A 22 5.83 2.79 -11.51
N LEU A 23 7.09 3.18 -11.75
CA LEU A 23 8.26 2.43 -11.29
C LEU A 23 8.36 2.39 -9.77
N SER A 24 8.04 3.50 -9.10
CA SER A 24 8.06 3.56 -7.64
C SER A 24 7.01 2.64 -7.02
N LEU A 25 5.76 2.69 -7.50
CA LEU A 25 4.71 1.79 -7.02
C LEU A 25 5.06 0.33 -7.27
N LEU A 26 5.51 0.00 -8.49
CA LEU A 26 5.95 -1.35 -8.85
C LEU A 26 7.02 -1.88 -7.88
N LEU A 27 8.05 -1.07 -7.59
CA LEU A 27 9.11 -1.44 -6.66
C LEU A 27 8.58 -1.66 -5.24
N PHE A 28 7.78 -0.74 -4.71
CA PHE A 28 7.36 -0.80 -3.31
C PHE A 28 6.24 -1.81 -3.03
N ILE A 29 5.44 -2.18 -4.04
CA ILE A 29 4.56 -3.34 -3.96
C ILE A 29 5.40 -4.61 -3.77
N PHE A 30 6.42 -4.80 -4.60
CA PHE A 30 7.29 -5.96 -4.50
C PHE A 30 8.05 -6.03 -3.17
N LEU A 31 8.61 -4.90 -2.72
CA LEU A 31 9.30 -4.84 -1.43
C LEU A 31 8.38 -5.11 -0.24
N HIS A 32 7.11 -4.69 -0.33
CA HIS A 32 6.10 -4.97 0.69
C HIS A 32 5.86 -6.47 0.85
N GLU A 33 5.65 -7.19 -0.25
CA GLU A 33 5.48 -8.66 -0.20
C GLU A 33 6.76 -9.37 0.25
N CYS A 34 7.93 -8.90 -0.20
CA CYS A 34 9.20 -9.44 0.27
C CYS A 34 9.38 -9.25 1.78
N ALA A 35 8.89 -8.14 2.34
CA ALA A 35 8.91 -7.92 3.78
C ALA A 35 8.00 -8.93 4.51
N HIS A 36 6.79 -9.21 4.01
CA HIS A 36 5.95 -10.29 4.55
C HIS A 36 6.64 -11.67 4.49
N GLY A 37 7.30 -11.99 3.37
CA GLY A 37 8.08 -13.22 3.22
C GLY A 37 9.23 -13.30 4.22
N LEU A 38 10.01 -12.23 4.38
CA LEU A 38 11.07 -12.15 5.37
C LEU A 38 10.54 -12.30 6.80
N GLY A 39 9.43 -11.64 7.12
CA GLY A 39 8.79 -11.76 8.43
C GLY A 39 8.34 -13.18 8.72
N SER A 40 7.76 -13.87 7.73
CA SER A 40 7.36 -15.28 7.83
C SER A 40 8.55 -16.20 8.06
N LYS A 41 9.64 -16.00 7.31
CA LYS A 41 10.89 -16.76 7.49
C LYS A 41 11.47 -16.61 8.88
N LEU A 42 11.48 -15.39 9.41
CA LEU A 42 11.97 -15.11 10.76
C LEU A 42 11.10 -15.74 11.85
N GLU A 43 9.81 -15.97 11.57
CA GLU A 43 8.89 -16.73 12.45
C GLU A 43 8.92 -18.25 12.19
N GLY A 44 9.75 -18.73 11.27
CA GLY A 44 9.84 -20.15 10.91
C GLY A 44 8.63 -20.65 10.10
N VAL A 45 7.80 -19.75 9.57
CA VAL A 45 6.64 -20.08 8.73
C VAL A 45 7.07 -20.06 7.26
N ARG A 46 6.89 -21.20 6.59
CA ARG A 46 7.16 -21.31 5.16
C ARG A 46 6.03 -20.69 4.37
N VAL A 47 6.36 -19.74 3.50
CA VAL A 47 5.41 -19.08 2.60
C VAL A 47 6.01 -18.93 1.21
N SER A 48 5.14 -18.74 0.21
CA SER A 48 5.55 -18.26 -1.10
C SER A 48 5.05 -16.84 -1.29
N THR A 49 5.91 -15.95 -1.77
CA THR A 49 5.51 -14.61 -2.20
C THR A 49 5.62 -14.51 -3.71
N GLY A 50 4.55 -14.03 -4.33
CA GLY A 50 4.54 -13.47 -5.67
C GLY A 50 5.09 -12.04 -5.68
N PHE A 51 4.64 -11.24 -6.64
CA PHE A 51 4.98 -9.82 -6.76
C PHE A 51 4.11 -8.94 -5.84
N ASN A 52 2.86 -9.31 -5.62
CA ASN A 52 1.83 -8.59 -4.85
C ASN A 52 0.97 -9.52 -3.97
N GLN A 53 1.39 -10.77 -3.79
CA GLN A 53 0.64 -11.71 -2.97
C GLN A 53 1.53 -12.66 -2.18
N VAL A 54 1.21 -12.83 -0.89
CA VAL A 54 1.67 -13.95 -0.07
C VAL A 54 0.62 -15.07 -0.03
N GLY A 55 1.07 -16.32 -0.03
CA GLY A 55 0.23 -17.50 0.12
C GLY A 55 1.02 -18.76 0.48
N ASP A 56 0.38 -19.91 0.29
CA ASP A 56 0.87 -21.24 0.63
C ASP A 56 2.24 -21.52 -0.03
N ALA A 57 3.15 -22.09 0.76
CA ALA A 57 4.49 -22.45 0.28
C ALA A 57 4.44 -23.36 -0.95
N GLY A 58 5.30 -23.08 -1.92
CA GLY A 58 5.41 -23.87 -3.15
C GLY A 58 4.34 -23.56 -4.20
N LYS A 59 3.27 -22.81 -3.86
CA LYS A 59 2.19 -22.47 -4.78
C LYS A 59 2.34 -21.08 -5.40
N ARG A 60 1.76 -20.87 -6.58
CA ARG A 60 1.62 -19.57 -7.26
C ARG A 60 0.26 -18.95 -6.96
N PRO A 61 0.13 -17.62 -7.06
CA PRO A 61 -1.16 -16.93 -6.93
C PRO A 61 -2.29 -17.47 -7.81
N SER A 62 -2.00 -17.94 -9.03
CA SER A 62 -2.99 -18.53 -9.92
C SER A 62 -3.36 -19.98 -9.61
N GLU A 63 -2.62 -20.66 -8.72
CA GLU A 63 -2.85 -22.07 -8.45
C GLU A 63 -4.01 -22.28 -7.47
N PRO A 64 -4.79 -23.37 -7.63
CA PRO A 64 -5.82 -23.74 -6.67
C PRO A 64 -5.24 -23.81 -5.26
N ASP A 65 -6.05 -23.37 -4.31
CA ASP A 65 -5.72 -23.38 -2.89
C ASP A 65 -4.53 -22.53 -2.45
N PHE A 66 -4.10 -21.54 -3.24
CA PHE A 66 -3.00 -20.64 -2.88
C PHE A 66 -3.18 -19.95 -1.51
N ARG A 67 -4.43 -19.72 -1.08
CA ARG A 67 -4.76 -19.11 0.23
C ARG A 67 -5.76 -19.94 1.05
N THR A 68 -5.93 -21.23 0.74
CA THR A 68 -6.93 -22.06 1.45
C THR A 68 -6.60 -22.23 2.92
N ASN A 69 -5.32 -22.28 3.27
CA ASN A 69 -4.87 -22.37 4.66
C ASN A 69 -4.49 -21.00 5.25
N HIS A 70 -4.97 -19.91 4.67
CA HIS A 70 -4.63 -18.58 5.19
C HIS A 70 -5.27 -18.37 6.56
N ILE A 71 -4.42 -18.27 7.58
CA ILE A 71 -4.80 -18.13 8.97
C ILE A 71 -4.93 -16.65 9.32
N ILE A 72 -6.10 -16.25 9.83
CA ILE A 72 -6.27 -14.97 10.49
C ILE A 72 -5.76 -15.12 11.92
N SER A 73 -4.59 -14.55 12.19
CA SER A 73 -3.91 -14.71 13.47
C SER A 73 -4.57 -13.94 14.61
N GLY A 74 -5.25 -12.83 14.28
CA GLY A 74 -5.73 -11.85 15.26
C GLY A 74 -4.59 -11.13 16.00
N LYS A 75 -3.32 -11.42 15.69
CA LYS A 75 -2.15 -10.97 16.45
C LYS A 75 -1.21 -10.18 15.55
N LEU A 76 -0.50 -9.24 16.16
CA LEU A 76 0.67 -8.62 15.57
C LEU A 76 1.78 -9.68 15.46
N THR A 77 1.88 -10.33 14.32
CA THR A 77 3.00 -11.24 13.99
C THR A 77 4.00 -10.50 13.14
N LEU A 78 5.27 -10.87 13.18
CA LEU A 78 6.29 -10.29 12.30
C LEU A 78 5.94 -10.55 10.84
N ALA A 79 5.37 -11.72 10.50
CA ALA A 79 4.87 -12.01 9.15
C ALA A 79 3.83 -11.00 8.67
N SER A 80 2.84 -10.65 9.50
CA SER A 80 1.78 -9.70 9.12
C SER A 80 2.21 -8.23 9.25
N LEU A 81 3.13 -7.93 10.16
CA LEU A 81 3.62 -6.57 10.42
C LEU A 81 4.67 -6.10 9.41
N ALA A 82 5.51 -7.01 8.89
CA ALA A 82 6.68 -6.62 8.12
C ALA A 82 6.33 -5.85 6.83
N GLY A 83 5.28 -6.25 6.11
CA GLY A 83 4.77 -5.51 4.95
C GLY A 83 4.40 -4.06 5.31
N PRO A 84 3.39 -3.83 6.17
CA PRO A 84 2.98 -2.48 6.58
C PRO A 84 4.12 -1.65 7.18
N LEU A 85 4.95 -2.27 8.03
CA LEU A 85 6.10 -1.61 8.66
C LEU A 85 7.12 -1.15 7.63
N SER A 86 7.36 -1.93 6.57
CA SER A 86 8.25 -1.54 5.47
C SER A 86 7.73 -0.28 4.76
N ASN A 87 6.43 -0.20 4.47
CA ASN A 87 5.86 0.99 3.84
C ASN A 87 5.89 2.19 4.77
N TRP A 88 5.55 2.04 6.06
CA TRP A 88 5.65 3.14 7.02
C TRP A 88 7.08 3.65 7.12
N PHE A 89 8.05 2.74 7.22
CA PHE A 89 9.47 3.08 7.26
C PHE A 89 9.89 3.89 6.02
N PHE A 90 9.60 3.41 4.80
CA PHE A 90 9.97 4.11 3.59
C PHE A 90 9.20 5.43 3.42
N ALA A 91 7.91 5.47 3.74
CA ALA A 91 7.12 6.70 3.70
C ALA A 91 7.73 7.78 4.61
N LEU A 92 8.05 7.43 5.86
CA LEU A 92 8.69 8.33 6.82
C LEU A 92 10.09 8.73 6.39
N LEU A 93 10.92 7.77 5.97
CA LEU A 93 12.30 8.02 5.52
C LEU A 93 12.33 9.01 4.36
N PHE A 94 11.59 8.74 3.29
CA PHE A 94 11.59 9.62 2.12
C PHE A 94 10.95 10.96 2.40
N THR A 95 9.91 11.01 3.26
CA THR A 95 9.35 12.29 3.73
C THR A 95 10.37 13.10 4.53
N ALA A 96 11.13 12.46 5.43
CA ALA A 96 12.19 13.11 6.19
C ALA A 96 13.30 13.65 5.28
N LEU A 97 13.67 12.91 4.24
CA LEU A 97 14.67 13.34 3.25
C LEU A 97 14.25 14.59 2.47
N LEU A 98 12.95 14.91 2.36
CA LEU A 98 12.46 16.14 1.71
C LEU A 98 12.77 17.42 2.49
N PHE A 99 13.12 17.29 3.78
CA PHE A 99 13.54 18.42 4.61
C PHE A 99 15.03 18.75 4.47
N LYS A 100 15.83 17.92 3.77
CA LYS A 100 17.22 18.25 3.47
C LYS A 100 17.32 19.54 2.67
N LYS A 101 18.26 20.41 3.08
CA LYS A 101 18.58 21.64 2.34
C LYS A 101 19.21 21.28 0.98
N ASN A 102 19.01 22.14 -0.01
CA ASN A 102 19.64 22.04 -1.34
C ASN A 102 19.35 20.76 -2.13
N ILE A 103 18.17 20.14 -1.93
CA ILE A 103 17.74 19.03 -2.78
C ILE A 103 17.37 19.50 -4.18
N SER A 104 17.88 18.82 -5.21
CA SER A 104 17.55 19.14 -6.60
C SER A 104 16.07 18.87 -6.89
N LYS A 105 15.56 19.48 -7.98
CA LYS A 105 14.18 19.25 -8.44
C LYS A 105 13.91 17.77 -8.76
N LYS A 106 14.84 17.10 -9.45
CA LYS A 106 14.74 15.68 -9.79
C LYS A 106 14.78 14.80 -8.54
N THR A 107 15.72 15.05 -7.62
CA THR A 107 15.83 14.32 -6.35
C THR A 107 14.57 14.49 -5.49
N SER A 108 14.00 15.70 -5.46
CA SER A 108 12.74 15.97 -4.78
C SER A 108 11.61 15.12 -5.35
N ALA A 109 11.51 15.01 -6.69
CA ALA A 109 10.52 14.16 -7.33
C ALA A 109 10.70 12.68 -6.99
N LEU A 110 11.94 12.16 -6.99
CA LEU A 110 12.24 10.78 -6.59
C LEU A 110 11.77 10.50 -5.16
N PHE A 111 12.15 11.34 -4.21
CA PHE A 111 11.75 11.18 -2.80
C PHE A 111 10.24 11.32 -2.62
N CYS A 112 9.60 12.25 -3.32
CA CYS A 112 8.15 12.37 -3.24
C CYS A 112 7.44 11.17 -3.87
N ALA A 113 7.91 10.64 -5.01
CA ALA A 113 7.32 9.44 -5.61
C ALA A 113 7.42 8.24 -4.67
N ALA A 114 8.57 8.05 -4.03
CA ALA A 114 8.77 6.98 -3.04
C ALA A 114 7.88 7.18 -1.80
N ALA A 115 7.82 8.39 -1.24
CA ALA A 115 6.97 8.69 -0.09
C ALA A 115 5.48 8.52 -0.41
N ILE A 116 5.01 9.03 -1.56
CA ILE A 116 3.63 8.91 -2.01
C ILE A 116 3.28 7.45 -2.28
N SER A 117 4.13 6.71 -2.99
CA SER A 117 3.88 5.29 -3.29
C SER A 117 3.67 4.47 -2.02
N ASN A 118 4.62 4.54 -1.08
CA ASN A 118 4.52 3.81 0.18
C ASN A 118 3.33 4.26 1.03
N SER A 119 3.01 5.56 1.02
CA SER A 119 1.84 6.05 1.75
C SER A 119 0.54 5.58 1.12
N LEU A 120 0.42 5.58 -0.21
CA LEU A 120 -0.78 5.10 -0.91
C LEU A 120 -1.02 3.60 -0.71
N LEU A 121 0.05 2.81 -0.64
CA LEU A 121 -0.03 1.36 -0.40
C LEU A 121 -0.68 0.99 0.93
N ARG A 122 -0.76 1.91 1.91
CA ARG A 122 -1.58 1.71 3.12
C ARG A 122 -2.82 2.60 3.16
N PHE A 123 -2.70 3.86 2.73
CA PHE A 123 -3.82 4.80 2.76
C PHE A 123 -5.03 4.28 1.99
N VAL A 124 -4.83 3.69 0.80
CA VAL A 124 -5.93 3.18 -0.04
C VAL A 124 -6.61 1.96 0.60
N PRO A 125 -5.90 0.91 1.04
CA PRO A 125 -6.52 -0.18 1.80
C PRO A 125 -7.28 0.29 3.05
N MET A 126 -6.71 1.22 3.82
CA MET A 126 -7.38 1.72 5.03
C MET A 126 -8.64 2.50 4.72
N MET A 127 -8.63 3.34 3.68
CA MET A 127 -9.85 3.98 3.18
C MET A 127 -10.87 2.98 2.67
N GLY A 128 -10.41 1.93 1.96
CA GLY A 128 -11.25 0.84 1.49
C GLY A 128 -11.96 0.13 2.64
N PHE A 129 -11.21 -0.24 3.69
CA PHE A 129 -11.75 -0.80 4.92
C PHE A 129 -12.79 0.13 5.56
N LEU A 130 -12.47 1.41 5.79
CA LEU A 130 -13.39 2.37 6.43
C LEU A 130 -14.70 2.52 5.65
N VAL A 131 -14.62 2.67 4.32
CA VAL A 131 -15.81 2.78 3.46
C VAL A 131 -16.65 1.50 3.53
N LYS A 132 -16.03 0.32 3.51
CA LYS A 132 -16.74 -0.96 3.60
C LYS A 132 -17.36 -1.18 4.98
N ALA A 133 -16.67 -0.77 6.04
CA ALA A 133 -17.19 -0.83 7.41
C ALA A 133 -18.45 0.01 7.57
N LEU A 134 -18.50 1.21 6.97
CA LEU A 134 -19.72 2.03 6.93
C LEU A 134 -20.88 1.36 6.18
N MET A 135 -20.57 0.44 5.27
CA MET A 135 -21.57 -0.37 4.55
C MET A 135 -21.92 -1.68 5.27
N GLY A 136 -21.49 -1.86 6.53
CA GLY A 136 -21.71 -3.08 7.29
C GLY A 136 -20.85 -4.27 6.86
N ARG A 137 -19.75 -4.03 6.11
CA ARG A 137 -18.87 -5.08 5.59
C ARG A 137 -17.47 -4.94 6.16
N LEU A 138 -16.86 -6.07 6.52
CA LEU A 138 -15.48 -6.10 6.97
C LEU A 138 -14.56 -6.57 5.84
N VAL A 139 -13.52 -5.79 5.57
CA VAL A 139 -12.41 -6.17 4.69
C VAL A 139 -11.20 -6.44 5.58
N ILE A 140 -10.56 -7.58 5.36
CA ILE A 140 -9.41 -8.00 6.14
C ILE A 140 -8.14 -7.52 5.44
N GLU A 141 -7.61 -6.44 5.99
CA GLU A 141 -6.26 -5.92 5.72
C GLU A 141 -5.35 -6.27 6.91
N ASP A 142 -4.03 -6.15 6.75
CA ASP A 142 -3.07 -6.48 7.81
C ASP A 142 -3.40 -5.76 9.13
N GLU A 143 -3.60 -4.44 9.10
CA GLU A 143 -3.90 -3.66 10.30
C GLU A 143 -5.23 -4.03 10.94
N VAL A 144 -6.23 -4.32 10.12
CA VAL A 144 -7.56 -4.75 10.60
C VAL A 144 -7.42 -6.07 11.35
N SER A 145 -6.62 -7.00 10.80
CA SER A 145 -6.40 -8.33 11.38
C SER A 145 -5.84 -8.26 12.81
N TRP A 146 -4.96 -7.31 13.10
CA TRP A 146 -4.36 -7.14 14.43
C TRP A 146 -5.35 -6.65 15.49
N GLY A 147 -6.41 -5.96 15.06
CA GLY A 147 -7.48 -5.48 15.93
C GLY A 147 -8.54 -6.52 16.27
N LEU A 148 -8.64 -7.61 15.49
CA LEU A 148 -9.71 -8.61 15.64
C LEU A 148 -9.65 -9.36 16.98
N ARG A 149 -8.47 -9.53 17.56
CA ARG A 149 -8.32 -10.20 18.86
C ARG A 149 -8.85 -9.37 20.02
N ALA A 150 -9.03 -8.06 19.87
CA ALA A 150 -9.73 -7.24 20.85
C ALA A 150 -11.24 -7.54 20.89
N VAL A 151 -11.78 -8.21 19.85
CA VAL A 151 -13.18 -8.59 19.75
C VAL A 151 -13.43 -9.98 20.33
N SER A 152 -12.63 -10.96 19.93
CA SER A 152 -12.74 -12.34 20.41
C SER A 152 -11.37 -12.98 20.64
N PRO A 153 -10.75 -12.77 21.81
CA PRO A 153 -9.39 -13.24 22.08
C PRO A 153 -9.18 -14.74 21.94
N SER A 154 -10.21 -15.54 22.26
CA SER A 154 -10.20 -17.00 22.24
C SER A 154 -10.48 -17.62 20.88
N SER A 155 -11.01 -16.85 19.92
CA SER A 155 -11.34 -17.35 18.58
C SER A 155 -10.16 -17.35 17.61
N PHE A 156 -9.01 -16.79 17.98
CA PHE A 156 -7.85 -16.66 17.09
C PHE A 156 -6.62 -17.41 17.62
N PRO A 157 -5.82 -18.05 16.75
CA PRO A 157 -5.89 -18.03 15.28
C PRO A 157 -7.02 -18.91 14.70
N MET A 158 -7.60 -18.50 13.57
CA MET A 158 -8.60 -19.31 12.85
C MET A 158 -8.46 -19.20 11.31
N PRO A 159 -8.91 -20.21 10.55
CA PRO A 159 -8.97 -20.14 9.09
C PRO A 159 -9.86 -18.98 8.59
N LEU A 160 -9.51 -18.40 7.45
CA LEU A 160 -10.28 -17.31 6.83
C LEU A 160 -11.75 -17.70 6.52
N SER A 161 -12.02 -18.97 6.19
CA SER A 161 -13.39 -19.48 5.97
C SER A 161 -14.24 -19.40 7.23
N GLU A 162 -13.75 -19.97 8.33
CA GLU A 162 -14.43 -19.94 9.63
C GLU A 162 -14.60 -18.49 10.14
N PHE A 163 -13.61 -17.63 9.89
CA PHE A 163 -13.73 -16.21 10.24
C PHE A 163 -14.88 -15.53 9.48
N LYS A 164 -15.07 -15.82 8.19
CA LYS A 164 -16.17 -15.26 7.40
C LYS A 164 -17.53 -15.69 7.95
N GLU A 165 -17.65 -16.94 8.41
CA GLU A 165 -18.86 -17.45 9.05
C GLU A 165 -19.12 -16.74 10.39
N LEU A 166 -18.10 -16.66 11.25
CA LEU A 166 -18.17 -15.95 12.53
C LEU A 166 -18.56 -14.48 12.35
N PHE A 167 -17.93 -13.78 11.41
CA PHE A 167 -18.25 -12.40 11.09
C PHE A 167 -19.68 -12.25 10.57
N SER A 168 -20.15 -13.16 9.71
CA SER A 168 -21.52 -13.12 9.19
C SER A 168 -22.56 -13.28 10.30
N ALA A 169 -22.25 -14.07 11.33
CA ALA A 169 -23.10 -14.24 12.50
C ALA A 169 -23.05 -13.06 13.48
N GLN A 170 -21.92 -12.34 13.55
CA GLN A 170 -21.65 -11.36 14.63
C GLN A 170 -21.14 -10.00 14.11
N ALA A 171 -21.52 -9.60 12.90
CA ALA A 171 -20.94 -8.44 12.21
C ALA A 171 -20.99 -7.13 13.05
N SER A 172 -22.09 -6.91 13.76
CA SER A 172 -22.27 -5.71 14.62
C SER A 172 -21.25 -5.66 15.76
N ILE A 173 -20.87 -6.80 16.34
CA ILE A 173 -19.89 -6.88 17.44
C ILE A 173 -18.49 -6.50 16.91
N PHE A 174 -18.11 -7.01 15.74
CA PHE A 174 -16.83 -6.68 15.12
C PHE A 174 -16.76 -5.21 14.70
N LEU A 175 -17.82 -4.68 14.07
CA LEU A 175 -17.85 -3.30 13.56
C LEU A 175 -18.05 -2.23 14.65
N SER A 176 -18.54 -2.61 15.84
CA SER A 176 -18.67 -1.67 16.96
C SER A 176 -17.42 -1.63 17.86
N ASN A 177 -16.52 -2.60 17.74
CA ASN A 177 -15.35 -2.69 18.61
C ASN A 177 -14.23 -1.76 18.12
N SER A 178 -13.84 -0.78 18.96
CA SER A 178 -12.80 0.20 18.65
C SER A 178 -11.42 -0.41 18.37
N GLY A 179 -11.14 -1.62 18.89
CA GLY A 179 -9.88 -2.33 18.66
C GLY A 179 -9.65 -2.67 17.18
N VAL A 180 -10.72 -2.93 16.42
CA VAL A 180 -10.65 -3.21 14.97
C VAL A 180 -10.17 -1.96 14.18
N TYR A 181 -10.40 -0.77 14.72
CA TYR A 181 -10.12 0.51 14.05
C TYR A 181 -8.81 1.15 14.48
N PHE A 182 -8.22 0.74 15.61
CA PHE A 182 -7.02 1.38 16.16
C PHE A 182 -5.84 1.37 15.18
N TRP A 183 -5.45 0.18 14.71
CA TRP A 183 -4.32 0.03 13.79
C TRP A 183 -4.61 0.63 12.40
N PRO A 184 -5.82 0.45 11.82
CA PRO A 184 -6.18 1.18 10.60
C PRO A 184 -6.10 2.69 10.74
N ALA A 185 -6.60 3.26 11.84
CA ALA A 185 -6.53 4.69 12.09
C ALA A 185 -5.08 5.18 12.25
N PHE A 186 -4.24 4.41 12.95
CA PHE A 186 -2.82 4.71 13.09
C PHE A 186 -2.10 4.75 11.72
N SER A 187 -2.30 3.71 10.91
CA SER A 187 -1.74 3.61 9.56
C SER A 187 -2.23 4.75 8.66
N PHE A 188 -3.52 5.07 8.74
CA PHE A 188 -4.14 6.18 8.02
C PHE A 188 -3.50 7.52 8.39
N VAL A 189 -3.31 7.82 9.68
CA VAL A 189 -2.74 9.10 10.14
C VAL A 189 -1.30 9.27 9.65
N ILE A 190 -0.45 8.24 9.80
CA ILE A 190 0.95 8.30 9.35
C ILE A 190 1.01 8.55 7.85
N THR A 191 0.26 7.77 7.07
CA THR A 191 0.29 7.87 5.61
C THR A 191 -0.33 9.17 5.11
N PHE A 192 -1.38 9.67 5.76
CA PHE A 192 -1.97 10.97 5.45
C PHE A 192 -0.97 12.13 5.65
N ILE A 193 -0.25 12.14 6.77
CA ILE A 193 0.77 13.18 7.05
C ILE A 193 1.88 13.13 5.99
N CYS A 194 2.40 11.94 5.67
CA CYS A 194 3.43 11.77 4.65
C CYS A 194 2.95 12.21 3.27
N LEU A 195 1.73 11.83 2.85
CA LEU A 195 1.11 12.29 1.60
C LEU A 195 1.00 13.80 1.56
N PHE A 196 0.49 14.41 2.63
CA PHE A 196 0.32 15.86 2.71
C PHE A 196 1.66 16.59 2.53
N ILE A 197 2.71 16.16 3.25
CA ILE A 197 4.04 16.78 3.17
C ILE A 197 4.64 16.58 1.77
N ALA A 198 4.59 15.37 1.23
CA ALA A 198 5.16 15.05 -0.09
C ALA A 198 4.48 15.83 -1.22
N TYR A 199 3.14 15.86 -1.25
CA TYR A 199 2.41 16.65 -2.24
C TYR A 199 2.64 18.15 -2.08
N ARG A 200 2.65 18.67 -0.85
CA ARG A 200 2.96 20.08 -0.59
C ARG A 200 4.34 20.45 -1.13
N LYS A 201 5.34 19.60 -0.90
CA LYS A 201 6.69 19.80 -1.42
C LYS A 201 6.73 19.80 -2.94
N LEU A 202 6.06 18.85 -3.60
CA LEU A 202 5.97 18.80 -5.06
C LEU A 202 5.33 20.05 -5.64
N LEU A 203 4.21 20.52 -5.06
CA LEU A 203 3.50 21.72 -5.52
C LEU A 203 4.38 22.98 -5.42
N ILE A 204 5.27 23.06 -4.44
CA ILE A 204 6.24 24.16 -4.31
C ILE A 204 7.33 24.04 -5.37
N VAL A 205 7.95 22.86 -5.49
CA VAL A 205 9.09 22.62 -6.40
C VAL A 205 8.70 22.73 -7.88
N TYR A 206 7.47 22.35 -8.22
CA TYR A 206 6.92 22.36 -9.59
C TYR A 206 5.86 23.46 -9.79
N LYS A 207 5.90 24.53 -8.99
CA LYS A 207 4.91 25.63 -9.04
C LYS A 207 4.74 26.22 -10.45
N SER A 208 5.85 26.36 -11.19
CA SER A 208 5.85 26.88 -12.56
C SER A 208 5.12 25.97 -13.55
N GLU A 209 5.32 24.65 -13.45
CA GLU A 209 4.72 23.65 -14.33
C GLU A 209 3.26 23.36 -13.96
N LEU A 210 2.90 23.55 -12.68
CA LEU A 210 1.58 23.30 -12.11
C LEU A 210 0.78 24.58 -11.89
N ASN A 211 0.94 25.58 -12.77
CA ASN A 211 0.28 26.88 -12.65
C ASN A 211 -1.25 26.79 -12.80
N ARG A 212 -1.75 25.89 -13.66
CA ARG A 212 -3.19 25.68 -13.88
C ARG A 212 -3.77 24.67 -12.90
N VAL A 213 -5.01 24.89 -12.47
CA VAL A 213 -5.74 23.98 -11.56
C VAL A 213 -5.85 22.57 -12.13
N ILE A 214 -6.17 22.45 -13.43
CA ILE A 214 -6.24 21.14 -14.09
C ILE A 214 -4.90 20.39 -14.06
N ASN A 215 -3.77 21.10 -14.18
CA ASN A 215 -2.45 20.49 -14.09
C ASN A 215 -2.18 20.01 -12.65
N LYS A 216 -2.60 20.75 -11.63
CA LYS A 216 -2.48 20.27 -10.24
C LYS A 216 -3.32 19.02 -10.03
N ALA A 217 -4.55 19.01 -10.54
CA ALA A 217 -5.47 17.89 -10.39
C ALA A 217 -4.92 16.61 -11.04
N ILE A 218 -4.54 16.66 -12.32
CA ILE A 218 -3.97 15.49 -13.03
C ILE A 218 -2.68 15.02 -12.33
N PHE A 219 -1.90 15.93 -11.73
CA PHE A 219 -0.63 15.61 -11.09
C PHE A 219 -0.82 14.85 -9.79
N ILE A 220 -1.80 15.28 -8.99
CA ILE A 220 -2.22 14.61 -7.75
C ILE A 220 -2.91 13.27 -8.06
N LEU A 221 -3.70 13.21 -9.14
CA LEU A 221 -4.41 12.00 -9.56
C LEU A 221 -3.53 11.01 -10.35
N MET A 222 -2.28 11.37 -10.67
CA MET A 222 -1.37 10.52 -11.44
C MET A 222 -1.22 9.10 -10.88
N PRO A 223 -1.10 8.88 -9.55
CA PRO A 223 -1.03 7.52 -9.01
C PRO A 223 -2.25 6.67 -9.36
N VAL A 224 -3.45 7.27 -9.40
CA VAL A 224 -4.69 6.58 -9.82
C VAL A 224 -4.65 6.25 -11.30
N ILE A 225 -4.13 7.16 -12.13
CA ILE A 225 -4.01 6.94 -13.59
C ILE A 225 -3.07 5.78 -13.89
N VAL A 226 -1.92 5.71 -13.21
CA VAL A 226 -0.94 4.63 -13.43
C VAL A 226 -1.32 3.32 -12.74
N TRP A 227 -2.32 3.32 -11.85
CA TRP A 227 -2.74 2.14 -11.10
C TRP A 227 -3.27 1.03 -11.99
N THR A 228 -4.11 1.36 -12.99
CA THR A 228 -4.69 0.36 -13.90
C THR A 228 -3.65 -0.44 -14.69
N PRO A 229 -2.71 0.19 -15.45
CA PRO A 229 -1.67 -0.57 -16.14
C PRO A 229 -0.72 -1.28 -15.17
N LEU A 230 -0.51 -0.71 -13.97
CA LEU A 230 0.29 -1.34 -12.94
C LEU A 230 -0.35 -2.65 -12.44
N LEU A 231 -1.65 -2.65 -12.12
CA LEU A 231 -2.37 -3.85 -11.69
C LEU A 231 -2.28 -4.98 -12.72
N PHE A 232 -2.44 -4.64 -14.01
CA PHE A 232 -2.28 -5.61 -15.09
C PHE A 232 -0.87 -6.24 -15.07
N LEU A 233 0.17 -5.40 -15.01
CA LEU A 233 1.55 -5.89 -14.97
C LEU A 233 1.83 -6.72 -13.71
N VAL A 234 1.41 -6.24 -12.54
CA VAL A 234 1.61 -6.92 -11.27
C VAL A 234 0.97 -8.31 -11.27
N ASN A 235 -0.25 -8.46 -11.81
CA ASN A 235 -0.89 -9.77 -11.95
C ASN A 235 -0.14 -10.73 -12.88
N VAL A 236 0.49 -10.21 -13.93
CA VAL A 236 1.36 -11.02 -14.80
C VAL A 236 2.64 -11.42 -14.03
N LEU A 237 3.26 -10.47 -13.34
CA LEU A 237 4.48 -10.70 -12.58
C LEU A 237 4.28 -11.65 -11.40
N ASP A 238 3.10 -11.64 -10.76
CA ASP A 238 2.72 -12.57 -9.69
C ASP A 238 2.87 -14.04 -10.09
N ASN A 239 2.70 -14.35 -11.37
CA ASN A 239 2.79 -15.71 -11.90
C ASN A 239 4.18 -16.07 -12.45
N LEU A 240 5.04 -15.07 -12.63
CA LEU A 240 6.39 -15.22 -13.17
C LEU A 240 7.46 -15.16 -12.08
N VAL A 241 7.29 -14.27 -11.11
CA VAL A 241 8.21 -14.05 -10.00
C VAL A 241 7.69 -14.83 -8.80
N ARG A 242 8.51 -15.75 -8.29
CA ARG A 242 8.20 -16.53 -7.09
C ARG A 242 9.42 -16.55 -6.18
N ILE A 243 9.20 -16.19 -4.92
CA ILE A 243 10.22 -16.29 -3.87
C ILE A 243 9.65 -17.18 -2.77
N ASN A 244 10.37 -18.27 -2.47
CA ASN A 244 10.04 -19.14 -1.35
C ASN A 244 10.89 -18.72 -0.15
N TRP A 245 10.23 -18.49 0.98
CA TRP A 245 10.84 -17.96 2.20
C TRP A 245 10.98 -19.04 3.27
#